data_AF-A0A836YY85-F1
#
_entry.id   AF-A0A836YY85-F1
#
_cell.length_a   1.000
_cell.length_b   1.000
_cell.length_c   1.000
_cell.angle_alpha   90.00
_cell.angle_beta   90.00
_cell.angle_gamma   90.00
#
_symmetry.space_group_name_H-M   'P 1'
#
loop_
_entity.id
_entity.type
_entity.pdbx_description
1 polymer ?
#
loop_
_entity_poly.entity_id
_entity_poly.type
_entity_poly.pdbx_seq_one_letter_code
_entity_poly.pdbx_strand_id
1 'polypeptide(L)'
;MSKIQSKQKRKLSCFITYNPLIKHKTGLLNLAEELGNISQACKAMGMSRDTFYRYQQAVEQGGVEALLNQTRRVPNIKNRVDEHIEQAVVKFA
;
A
#
# COMPACT_ATOMS: atom_id res chain seq x y z
N MET A 1 -1.95 11.25 30.39
CA MET A 1 -2.62 10.54 29.28
C MET A 1 -1.76 10.47 27.99
N SER A 2 -0.42 10.41 28.07
CA SER A 2 0.48 10.66 26.94
C SER A 2 1.37 9.49 26.49
N LYS A 3 1.26 8.30 27.11
CA LYS A 3 2.19 7.17 26.86
C LYS A 3 1.61 6.01 26.03
N ILE A 4 0.31 6.03 25.68
CA ILE A 4 -0.34 4.95 24.90
C ILE A 4 -0.08 5.10 23.39
N GLN A 5 0.07 6.34 22.90
CA GLN A 5 0.31 6.68 21.49
C GLN A 5 1.68 6.21 20.95
N SER A 6 2.68 5.99 21.81
CA SER A 6 4.04 5.61 21.35
C SER A 6 4.20 4.12 21.03
N LYS A 7 3.39 3.24 21.62
CA LYS A 7 3.44 1.79 21.33
C LYS A 7 2.76 1.43 20.00
N GLN A 8 1.73 2.18 19.58
CA GLN A 8 1.09 2.01 18.28
C GLN A 8 1.98 2.46 17.11
N LYS A 9 2.76 3.54 17.26
CA LYS A 9 3.73 3.97 16.24
C LYS A 9 4.87 2.97 15.98
N ARG A 10 5.26 2.15 16.96
CA ARG A 10 6.33 1.15 16.81
C ARG A 10 5.87 -0.16 16.16
N LYS A 11 4.58 -0.51 16.25
CA LYS A 11 4.03 -1.69 15.57
C LYS A 11 3.79 -1.40 14.07
N LEU A 12 3.45 -0.16 13.73
CA LEU A 12 3.27 0.29 12.34
C LEU A 12 4.59 0.44 11.57
N SER A 13 5.70 0.77 12.24
CA SER A 13 7.00 0.97 11.60
C SER A 13 7.66 -0.28 11.02
N CYS A 14 7.25 -1.48 11.43
CA CYS A 14 7.82 -2.75 10.95
C CYS A 14 7.17 -3.28 9.66
N PHE A 15 5.95 -2.84 9.30
CA PHE A 15 5.27 -3.33 8.10
C PHE A 15 5.73 -2.58 6.83
N ILE A 16 5.97 -1.27 6.97
CA ILE A 16 6.52 -0.42 5.91
C ILE A 16 7.97 -0.76 5.52
N THR A 17 8.72 -1.48 6.36
CA THR A 17 10.13 -1.82 6.08
C THR A 17 10.34 -3.01 5.13
N TYR A 18 9.33 -3.88 4.94
CA TYR A 18 9.53 -5.17 4.24
C TYR A 18 9.12 -5.18 2.76
N ASN A 19 8.32 -4.23 2.27
CA ASN A 19 7.84 -4.25 0.87
C ASN A 19 8.66 -3.29 -0.03
N PRO A 20 9.47 -3.79 -0.99
CA PRO A 20 10.28 -2.95 -1.88
C PRO A 20 9.44 -1.95 -2.70
N LEU A 21 8.20 -2.31 -3.03
CA LEU A 21 7.27 -1.47 -3.77
C LEU A 21 6.89 -0.20 -2.99
N ILE A 22 6.73 -0.30 -1.67
CA ILE A 22 6.39 0.85 -0.83
C ILE A 22 7.57 1.79 -0.78
N LYS A 23 8.78 1.28 -0.53
CA LYS A 23 10.01 2.08 -0.49
C LYS A 23 10.21 2.91 -1.76
N HIS A 24 9.98 2.30 -2.93
CA HIS A 24 10.10 3.01 -4.20
C HIS A 24 9.08 4.16 -4.33
N LYS A 25 7.81 3.94 -3.95
CA LYS A 25 6.76 4.97 -4.01
C LYS A 25 6.97 6.08 -2.98
N THR A 26 7.34 5.74 -1.74
CA THR A 26 7.60 6.72 -0.69
C THR A 26 8.89 7.50 -0.96
N GLY A 27 9.90 6.86 -1.56
CA GLY A 27 11.14 7.51 -1.97
C GLY A 27 10.93 8.63 -2.99
N LEU A 28 9.98 8.48 -3.93
CA LEU A 28 9.62 9.55 -4.86
C LEU A 28 9.05 10.78 -4.13
N LEU A 29 8.17 10.57 -3.16
CA LEU A 29 7.56 11.66 -2.39
C LEU A 29 8.61 12.41 -1.57
N ASN A 30 9.50 11.67 -0.90
CA ASN A 30 10.60 12.26 -0.12
C ASN A 30 11.57 13.04 -1.01
N LEU A 31 11.95 12.50 -2.18
CA LEU A 31 12.84 13.17 -3.11
C LEU A 31 12.23 14.47 -3.66
N ALA A 32 10.92 14.48 -3.89
CA ALA A 32 10.22 15.68 -4.32
C ALA A 32 10.19 16.76 -3.23
N GLU A 33 10.06 16.37 -1.96
CA GLU A 33 10.15 17.30 -0.82
C GLU A 33 11.57 17.86 -0.65
N GLU A 34 12.60 17.02 -0.77
CA GLU A 34 14.01 17.43 -0.65
C GLU A 34 14.45 18.39 -1.77
N LEU A 35 14.04 18.12 -3.01
CA LEU A 35 14.41 18.94 -4.17
C LEU A 35 13.51 20.17 -4.35
N GLY A 36 12.30 20.16 -3.76
CA GLY A 36 11.26 21.17 -4.04
C GLY A 36 10.79 21.20 -5.49
N ASN A 37 11.16 20.19 -6.31
CA ASN A 37 10.84 20.12 -7.73
C ASN A 37 10.38 18.72 -8.16
N ILE A 38 9.10 18.62 -8.48
CA ILE A 38 8.43 17.37 -8.88
C ILE A 38 9.00 16.83 -10.20
N SER A 39 9.28 17.70 -11.17
CA SER A 39 9.72 17.25 -12.51
C SER A 39 11.13 16.65 -12.48
N GLN A 40 12.01 17.18 -11.63
CA GLN A 40 13.36 16.62 -11.47
C GLN A 40 13.33 15.32 -10.67
N ALA A 41 12.54 15.24 -9.59
CA ALA A 41 12.36 14.00 -8.82
C ALA A 41 11.79 12.86 -9.69
N CYS A 42 10.78 13.15 -10.52
CA CYS A 42 10.20 12.22 -11.47
C CYS A 42 11.22 11.72 -12.51
N LYS A 43 12.09 12.59 -13.03
CA LYS A 43 13.16 12.21 -13.98
C LYS A 43 14.19 11.29 -13.34
N ALA A 44 14.63 11.60 -12.12
CA ALA A 44 15.62 10.81 -11.39
C ALA A 44 15.11 9.39 -11.06
N MET A 45 13.82 9.27 -10.71
CA MET A 45 13.17 7.99 -10.37
C MET A 45 12.56 7.26 -11.57
N GLY A 46 12.58 7.85 -12.77
CA GLY A 46 11.98 7.25 -13.98
C GLY A 46 10.45 7.13 -13.93
N MET A 47 9.77 8.04 -13.23
CA MET A 47 8.31 8.02 -13.03
C MET A 47 7.63 9.19 -13.74
N SER A 48 6.37 9.01 -14.15
CA SER A 48 5.59 10.10 -14.75
C SER A 48 5.08 11.07 -13.69
N ARG A 49 4.88 12.33 -14.09
CA ARG A 49 4.27 13.37 -13.23
C ARG A 49 2.87 12.99 -12.78
N ASP A 50 2.10 12.30 -13.64
CA ASP A 50 0.75 11.82 -13.30
C ASP A 50 0.79 10.86 -12.10
N THR A 51 1.73 9.91 -12.11
CA THR A 51 1.87 8.93 -11.03
C THR A 51 2.23 9.58 -9.70
N PHE A 52 3.01 10.67 -9.72
CA PHE A 52 3.29 11.44 -8.52
C PHE A 52 2.00 11.99 -7.88
N TYR A 53 1.16 12.66 -8.67
CA TYR A 53 -0.09 13.22 -8.15
C TYR A 53 -1.05 12.13 -7.65
N ARG A 54 -1.08 10.96 -8.31
CA ARG A 54 -1.89 9.82 -7.80
C ARG A 54 -1.41 9.36 -6.43
N TYR A 55 -0.10 9.30 -6.21
CA TYR A 55 0.46 8.91 -4.91
C TYR A 55 0.27 9.99 -3.86
N GLN A 56 0.38 11.27 -4.23
CA GLN A 56 0.07 12.38 -3.32
C GLN A 56 -1.38 12.31 -2.84
N GLN A 57 -2.34 12.14 -3.74
CA GLN A 57 -3.76 11.99 -3.40
C GLN A 57 -4.02 10.77 -2.53
N ALA A 58 -3.38 9.64 -2.82
CA ALA A 58 -3.53 8.43 -2.00
C ALA A 58 -2.99 8.63 -0.57
N VAL A 59 -1.84 9.29 -0.43
CA VAL A 59 -1.24 9.58 0.88
C VAL A 59 -2.08 10.59 1.67
N GLU A 60 -2.66 11.59 1.00
CA GLU A 60 -3.57 12.54 1.65
C GLU A 60 -4.84 11.86 2.19
N GLN A 61 -5.39 10.89 1.44
CA GLN A 61 -6.64 10.21 1.81
C GLN A 61 -6.46 9.09 2.84
N GLY A 62 -5.36 8.33 2.79
CA GLY A 62 -5.19 7.12 3.61
C GLY A 62 -3.76 6.87 4.08
N GLY A 63 -2.91 7.91 4.07
CA GLY A 63 -1.53 7.83 4.52
C GLY A 63 -0.66 6.88 3.69
N VAL A 64 0.46 6.46 4.27
CA VAL A 64 1.41 5.55 3.61
C VAL A 64 0.79 4.17 3.33
N GLU A 65 -0.19 3.75 4.11
CA GLU A 65 -0.89 2.48 3.92
C GLU A 65 -1.80 2.47 2.68
N ALA A 66 -2.26 3.62 2.20
CA ALA A 66 -3.03 3.71 0.95
C ALA A 66 -2.19 3.31 -0.29
N LEU A 67 -0.86 3.47 -0.24
CA LEU A 67 0.05 3.06 -1.31
C LEU A 67 0.18 1.53 -1.43
N LEU A 68 -0.39 0.79 -0.48
CA LEU A 68 -0.29 -0.66 -0.34
C LEU A 68 -1.28 -1.44 -1.23
N ASN A 69 -2.27 -0.78 -1.84
CA ASN A 69 -3.31 -1.43 -2.64
C ASN A 69 -2.80 -1.86 -4.05
N GLN A 70 -3.17 -3.00 -4.64
CA GLN A 70 -4.26 -3.94 -4.34
C GLN A 70 -3.96 -5.35 -4.90
N THR A 71 -4.45 -6.38 -4.21
CA THR A 71 -4.46 -7.78 -4.68
C THR A 71 -5.13 -7.85 -6.06
N ARG A 72 -4.40 -8.22 -7.11
CA ARG A 72 -4.90 -8.29 -8.49
C ARG A 72 -5.98 -9.36 -8.73
N ARG A 73 -6.19 -10.25 -7.75
CA ARG A 73 -7.15 -11.36 -7.83
C ARG A 73 -8.19 -11.19 -6.75
N VAL A 74 -9.34 -10.63 -7.12
CA VAL A 74 -10.56 -10.76 -6.35
C VAL A 74 -11.21 -12.08 -6.79
N PRO A 75 -11.53 -13.02 -5.88
CA PRO A 75 -12.30 -14.20 -6.24
C PRO A 75 -13.59 -13.79 -6.97
N ASN A 76 -13.84 -14.41 -8.12
CA ASN A 76 -15.11 -14.19 -8.82
C ASN A 76 -16.23 -14.85 -8.02
N ILE A 77 -17.11 -14.04 -7.43
CA ILE A 77 -18.23 -14.51 -6.60
C ILE A 77 -19.11 -15.50 -7.39
N LYS A 78 -19.19 -15.36 -8.72
CA LYS A 78 -19.97 -16.27 -9.58
C LYS A 78 -19.39 -17.68 -9.68
N ASN A 79 -18.09 -17.84 -9.42
CA ASN A 79 -17.42 -19.15 -9.39
C ASN A 79 -17.30 -19.69 -7.96
N ARG A 80 -17.92 -19.03 -6.97
CA ARG A 80 -17.92 -19.52 -5.60
C ARG A 80 -18.92 -20.67 -5.50
N VAL A 81 -18.44 -21.81 -5.01
CA VAL A 81 -19.28 -22.98 -4.78
C VAL A 81 -20.12 -22.74 -3.54
N ASP A 82 -21.31 -23.35 -3.46
CA ASP A 82 -22.13 -23.26 -2.25
C ASP A 82 -21.38 -23.79 -1.03
N GLU A 83 -21.52 -23.08 0.08
CA GLU A 83 -20.81 -23.35 1.33
C GLU A 83 -21.02 -24.79 1.81
N HIS A 84 -22.21 -25.35 1.59
CA HIS A 84 -22.53 -26.73 1.94
C HIS A 84 -21.65 -27.75 1.21
N ILE A 85 -21.36 -27.53 -0.07
CA ILE A 85 -20.52 -28.42 -0.88
C ILE A 85 -19.06 -28.27 -0.46
N GLU A 86 -18.60 -27.05 -0.20
CA GLU A 86 -17.24 -26.79 0.31
C GLU A 86 -17.02 -27.54 1.64
N GLN A 87 -17.97 -27.45 2.57
CA GLN A 87 -17.89 -28.14 3.86
C GLN A 87 -17.92 -29.67 3.73
N ALA A 88 -18.69 -30.21 2.77
CA ALA A 88 -18.76 -31.65 2.52
C ALA A 88 -17.42 -32.19 1.99
N VAL A 89 -16.76 -31.46 1.07
CA VAL A 89 -15.44 -31.83 0.54
C VAL A 89 -14.37 -31.77 1.62
N VAL A 90 -14.37 -30.73 2.47
CA VAL A 90 -13.41 -30.61 3.59
C VAL A 90 -13.57 -31.73 4.61
N LYS A 91 -14.80 -32.19 4.88
CA LYS A 91 -15.07 -33.30 5.80
C LYS A 91 -14.73 -34.68 5.22
N PHE A 92 -14.67 -34.79 3.90
CA PHE A 92 -14.35 -36.03 3.20
C PHE A 92 -12.85 -36.33 3.18
N ALA A 93 -12.00 -35.30 3.25
CA ALA A 93 -10.54 -35.40 3.33
C ALA A 93 -10.07 -35.60 4.78
#